data_AF-A0A965H560-F1
#
_entry.id   AF-A0A965H560-F1
#
_cell.length_a   1.000
_cell.length_b   1.000
_cell.length_c   1.000
_cell.angle_alpha   90.00
_cell.angle_beta   90.00
_cell.angle_gamma   90.00
#
_symmetry.space_group_name_H-M   'P 1'
#
loop_
_entity.id
_entity.type
_entity.pdbx_description
1 polymer ?
#
loop_
_entity_poly.entity_id
_entity_poly.type
_entity_poly.pdbx_seq_one_letter_code
_entity_poly.pdbx_strand_id
1 'polypeptide(L)'
;MFKVRINPHWEITRGNGEPLDTAVLLSLLRAIDESGSIARAAQTVGLSYRYAWGLLREAEALFGSSLMQTGRGRGTQLSALAEKLIWADRRVAARLSPTLDSLASELETELGKTVGAAPAMIRLDASHGFAVATFLRQATESGLPIDLRYRNSTDAVAALSRGESDLAGFHVPTGEFEAPSAERFGKWL
;
A
#
# COMPACT_ATOMS: atom_id res chain seq x y z
N MET A 1 -6.44 -4.56 -4.35
CA MET A 1 -5.96 -3.17 -4.30
C MET A 1 -5.33 -2.95 -2.92
N PHE A 2 -4.08 -2.50 -2.86
CA PHE A 2 -3.41 -2.23 -1.59
C PHE A 2 -3.89 -0.91 -0.99
N LYS A 3 -3.92 -0.83 0.34
CA LYS A 3 -4.11 0.43 1.06
C LYS A 3 -2.86 0.71 1.87
N VAL A 4 -2.21 1.82 1.60
CA VAL A 4 -1.03 2.30 2.33
C VAL A 4 -1.46 3.41 3.27
N ARG A 5 -0.87 3.42 4.47
CA ARG A 5 -0.98 4.51 5.44
C ARG A 5 0.41 4.82 5.97
N ILE A 6 0.77 6.10 5.99
CA ILE A 6 2.05 6.57 6.52
C ILE A 6 1.75 7.47 7.73
N ASN A 7 2.13 7.03 8.92
CA ASN A 7 1.92 7.78 10.15
C ASN A 7 3.27 8.30 10.67
N PRO A 8 3.43 9.61 10.88
CA PRO A 8 4.63 10.13 11.50
C PRO A 8 4.63 9.80 12.99
N HIS A 9 5.77 9.34 13.50
CA HIS A 9 6.06 9.25 14.93
C HIS A 9 7.34 10.04 15.21
N TRP A 10 7.46 10.55 16.43
CA TRP A 10 8.62 11.33 16.85
C TRP A 10 9.05 10.89 18.24
N GLU A 11 10.35 10.89 18.44
CA GLU A 11 10.98 10.45 19.68
C GLU A 11 11.65 11.64 20.36
N ILE A 12 11.78 11.55 21.69
CA ILE A 12 12.48 12.56 22.47
C ILE A 12 13.57 11.87 23.27
N THR A 13 14.78 12.42 23.20
CA THR A 13 15.93 11.93 23.96
C THR A 13 16.49 13.06 24.82
N ARG A 14 16.91 12.74 26.05
CA ARG A 14 17.64 13.67 26.92
C ARG A 14 19.00 13.08 27.30
N GLY A 15 20.07 13.78 26.94
CA GLY A 15 21.44 13.28 27.16
C GLY A 15 21.69 11.99 26.38
N ASN A 16 22.32 11.01 27.03
CA ASN A 16 22.59 9.69 26.44
C ASN A 16 21.52 8.63 26.84
N GLY A 17 20.30 9.07 27.14
CA GLY A 17 19.19 8.16 27.46
C GLY A 17 18.63 7.46 26.23
N GLU A 18 17.78 6.45 26.44
CA GLU A 18 16.99 5.84 25.38
C GLU A 18 15.95 6.83 24.83
N PRO A 19 15.67 6.82 23.51
CA PRO A 19 14.59 7.63 22.94
C PRO A 19 13.23 7.19 23.47
N LEU A 20 12.43 8.15 23.92
CA LEU A 20 11.04 7.92 24.28
C LEU A 20 10.15 8.06 23.03
N ASP A 21 9.56 6.96 22.57
CA ASP A 21 8.48 7.01 21.58
C ASP A 21 7.25 7.69 22.18
N THR A 22 6.88 8.82 21.58
CA THR A 22 5.81 9.69 22.09
C THR A 22 4.42 9.20 21.70
N ALA A 23 4.26 8.26 20.77
CA ALA A 23 2.96 7.88 20.22
C ALA A 23 1.98 7.39 21.30
N VAL A 24 2.46 6.49 22.17
CA VAL A 24 1.67 5.94 23.28
C VAL A 24 1.42 7.01 24.35
N LEU A 25 2.43 7.82 24.67
CA LEU A 25 2.32 8.89 25.65
C LEU A 25 1.28 9.93 25.23
N LEU A 26 1.34 10.42 23.99
CA LEU A 26 0.43 11.44 23.47
C LEU A 26 -1.02 10.93 23.42
N SER A 27 -1.20 9.66 23.07
CA SER A 27 -2.52 9.03 23.09
C SER A 27 -3.07 8.94 24.51
N LEU A 28 -2.23 8.58 25.49
CA LEU A 28 -2.61 8.57 26.90
C LEU A 28 -2.93 9.98 27.41
N LEU A 29 -2.10 11.00 27.11
CA LEU A 29 -2.31 12.38 27.55
C LEU A 29 -3.62 12.96 26.99
N ARG A 30 -3.94 12.72 25.71
CA ARG A 30 -5.25 13.10 25.13
C ARG A 30 -6.41 12.43 25.85
N ALA A 31 -6.32 11.12 26.09
CA ALA A 31 -7.38 10.40 26.80
C ALA A 31 -7.53 10.88 28.26
N ILE A 32 -6.46 11.35 28.90
CA ILE A 32 -6.52 11.98 30.22
C ILE A 32 -7.19 13.35 30.14
N ASP A 33 -6.86 14.17 29.14
CA ASP A 33 -7.50 15.47 28.90
C ASP A 33 -9.01 15.34 28.78
N GLU A 34 -9.47 14.33 28.02
CA GLU A 34 -10.89 14.06 27.79
C GLU A 34 -11.60 13.45 29.00
N SER A 35 -10.94 12.55 29.73
CA SER A 35 -11.58 11.77 30.80
C SER A 35 -11.38 12.31 32.21
N GLY A 36 -10.39 13.18 32.42
CA GLY A 36 -9.95 13.63 33.74
C GLY A 36 -9.40 12.51 34.64
N SER A 37 -9.09 11.33 34.11
CA SER A 37 -8.71 10.15 34.89
C SER A 37 -7.67 9.29 34.19
N ILE A 38 -6.52 9.09 34.83
CA ILE A 38 -5.47 8.18 34.33
C ILE A 38 -6.02 6.75 34.17
N ALA A 39 -6.84 6.27 35.12
CA ALA A 39 -7.39 4.93 35.06
C ALA A 39 -8.34 4.74 33.88
N ARG A 40 -9.21 5.73 33.63
CA ARG A 40 -10.14 5.69 32.49
C ARG A 40 -9.40 5.86 31.17
N ALA A 41 -8.44 6.78 31.11
CA ALA A 41 -7.59 6.98 29.95
C ALA A 41 -6.83 5.71 29.57
N ALA A 42 -6.19 5.04 30.55
CA ALA A 42 -5.48 3.79 30.32
C ALA A 42 -6.39 2.72 29.72
N GLN A 43 -7.63 2.57 30.22
CA GLN A 43 -8.62 1.66 29.62
C GLN A 43 -8.97 2.06 28.19
N THR A 44 -9.21 3.34 27.92
CA THR A 44 -9.54 3.86 26.58
C THR A 44 -8.43 3.56 25.57
N VAL A 45 -7.16 3.69 25.96
CA VAL A 45 -6.01 3.42 25.08
C VAL A 45 -5.52 1.97 25.13
N GLY A 46 -6.22 1.07 25.84
CA GLY A 46 -5.88 -0.35 25.90
C GLY A 46 -4.63 -0.70 26.74
N LEU A 47 -4.24 0.17 27.68
CA LEU A 47 -3.08 -0.02 28.55
C LEU A 47 -3.50 -0.49 29.95
N SER A 48 -2.65 -1.30 30.58
CA SER A 48 -2.80 -1.54 32.02
C SER A 48 -2.52 -0.25 32.80
N TYR A 49 -3.24 -0.04 33.90
CA TYR A 49 -3.05 1.13 34.76
C TYR A 49 -1.60 1.30 35.24
N ARG A 50 -0.94 0.18 35.58
CA ARG A 50 0.48 0.17 36.00
C ARG A 50 1.39 0.65 34.87
N TYR A 51 1.17 0.18 33.65
CA TYR A 51 1.98 0.59 32.50
C TYR A 51 1.78 2.06 32.18
N ALA A 52 0.52 2.55 32.15
CA ALA A 52 0.22 3.95 31.93
C ALA A 52 0.90 4.87 32.96
N TRP A 53 0.89 4.48 34.24
CA TRP A 53 1.61 5.21 35.28
C TRP A 53 3.13 5.19 35.11
N GLY A 54 3.69 4.03 34.74
CA GLY A 54 5.13 3.91 34.47
C GLY A 54 5.57 4.85 33.34
N LEU A 55 4.82 4.84 32.24
CA LEU A 55 5.06 5.69 31.08
C LEU A 55 5.01 7.19 31.43
N LEU A 56 4.01 7.61 32.22
CA LEU A 56 3.93 9.00 32.68
C LEU A 56 5.15 9.38 33.54
N ARG A 57 5.60 8.50 34.44
CA ARG A 57 6.75 8.76 35.30
C ARG A 57 8.06 8.80 34.55
N GLU A 58 8.23 7.92 33.58
CA GLU A 58 9.38 7.92 32.68
C GLU A 58 9.45 9.22 31.88
N ALA A 59 8.32 9.63 31.29
CA ALA A 59 8.23 10.89 30.57
C ALA A 59 8.51 12.10 31.47
N GLU A 60 7.93 12.15 32.68
CA GLU A 60 8.20 13.21 33.67
C GLU A 60 9.68 13.27 34.08
N ALA A 61 10.33 12.12 34.25
CA ALA A 61 11.76 12.05 34.54
C ALA A 61 12.60 12.58 33.35
N LEU A 62 12.23 12.21 32.13
CA LEU A 62 12.86 12.72 30.91
C LEU A 62 12.72 14.24 30.80
N PHE A 63 11.53 14.79 30.96
CA PHE A 63 11.32 16.24 30.89
C PHE A 63 11.83 16.99 32.12
N GLY A 64 12.00 16.30 33.26
CA GLY A 64 12.28 16.92 34.56
C GLY A 64 11.14 17.83 35.03
N SER A 65 9.90 17.54 34.62
CA SER A 65 8.72 18.36 34.89
C SER A 65 7.47 17.47 34.95
N SER A 66 6.53 17.82 35.83
CA SER A 66 5.26 17.10 35.97
C SER A 66 4.42 17.24 34.71
N LEU A 67 3.84 16.14 34.24
CA LEU A 67 2.88 16.14 33.13
C LEU A 67 1.46 16.38 33.63
N MET A 68 1.20 16.13 34.91
CA MET A 68 -0.09 16.28 35.56
C MET A 68 -0.09 17.42 36.59
N GLN A 69 -1.25 18.03 36.82
CA GLN A 69 -1.51 18.95 37.93
C GLN A 69 -2.36 18.24 38.98
N THR A 70 -1.99 18.37 40.27
CA THR A 70 -2.76 17.83 41.39
C THR A 70 -3.69 18.91 41.96
N GLY A 71 -5.00 18.77 41.77
CA GLY A 71 -6.01 19.57 42.45
C GLY A 71 -6.72 18.76 43.53
N ARG A 72 -6.87 19.29 44.75
CA ARG A 72 -7.70 18.63 45.77
C ARG A 72 -9.15 18.57 45.30
N GLY A 73 -9.69 17.35 45.13
CA GLY A 73 -11.10 17.11 44.79
C GLY A 73 -11.50 17.38 43.34
N ARG A 74 -10.55 17.70 42.46
CA ARG A 74 -10.76 17.78 41.00
C ARG A 74 -9.97 16.66 40.36
N GLY A 75 -10.51 16.05 39.30
CA GLY A 75 -9.85 14.98 38.57
C GLY A 75 -8.45 15.36 38.06
N THR A 76 -7.78 14.43 37.41
CA THR A 76 -6.44 14.65 36.87
C THR A 76 -6.49 15.67 35.73
N GLN A 77 -5.72 16.75 35.85
CA GLN A 77 -5.61 17.79 34.83
C GLN A 77 -4.21 17.79 34.22
N LEU A 78 -4.10 18.12 32.93
CA LEU A 78 -2.82 18.23 32.26
C LEU A 78 -2.04 19.46 32.75
N SER A 79 -0.72 19.35 32.76
CA SER A 79 0.19 20.48 32.89
C SER A 79 0.27 21.28 31.58
N ALA A 80 0.74 22.51 31.65
CA ALA A 80 1.05 23.31 30.46
C ALA A 80 2.08 22.65 29.53
N LEU A 81 2.98 21.80 30.05
CA LEU A 81 3.90 21.01 29.25
C LEU A 81 3.15 19.93 28.46
N ALA A 82 2.30 19.15 29.13
CA ALA A 82 1.53 18.10 28.49
C ALA A 82 0.59 18.64 27.39
N GLU A 83 -0.07 19.77 27.65
CA GLU A 83 -0.89 20.46 26.64
C GLU A 83 -0.05 20.90 25.42
N LYS A 84 1.15 21.43 25.64
CA LYS A 84 2.06 21.81 24.55
C LYS A 84 2.52 20.61 23.72
N LEU A 85 2.75 19.45 24.34
CA LEU A 85 3.10 18.23 23.62
C LEU A 85 1.97 17.77 22.70
N ILE A 86 0.72 17.78 23.18
CA ILE A 86 -0.45 17.46 22.36
C ILE A 86 -0.59 18.46 21.20
N TRP A 87 -0.38 19.75 21.47
CA TRP A 87 -0.47 20.78 20.44
C TRP A 87 0.63 20.65 19.38
N ALA A 88 1.86 20.34 19.80
CA ALA A 88 2.98 20.08 18.89
C ALA A 88 2.66 18.91 17.96
N ASP A 89 2.13 17.80 18.50
CA ASP A 89 1.73 16.63 17.71
C ASP A 89 0.65 16.98 16.67
N ARG A 90 -0.42 17.66 17.10
CA ARG A 90 -1.48 18.14 16.18
C ARG A 90 -0.92 19.04 15.08
N ARG A 91 0.02 19.92 15.42
CA ARG A 91 0.65 20.84 14.46
C ARG A 91 1.54 20.10 13.46
N VAL A 92 2.30 19.09 13.89
CA VAL A 92 3.12 18.25 13.02
C VAL A 92 2.21 17.47 12.07
N ALA A 93 1.19 16.79 12.61
CA ALA A 93 0.22 16.04 11.80
C ALA A 93 -0.43 16.94 10.74
N ALA A 94 -1.01 18.08 11.13
CA ALA A 94 -1.68 18.99 10.20
C ALA A 94 -0.76 19.52 9.07
N ARG A 95 0.55 19.66 9.34
CA ARG A 95 1.53 20.10 8.34
C ARG A 95 1.97 19.00 7.40
N LEU A 96 2.07 17.76 7.90
CA LEU A 96 2.63 16.64 7.14
C LEU A 96 1.58 15.81 6.43
N SER A 97 0.33 15.76 6.92
CA SER A 97 -0.74 14.93 6.37
C SER A 97 -0.87 15.03 4.84
N PRO A 98 -0.94 16.21 4.21
CA PRO A 98 -1.09 16.29 2.75
C PRO A 98 0.05 15.63 1.98
N THR A 99 1.29 15.83 2.44
CA THR A 99 2.48 15.24 1.81
C THR A 99 2.53 13.73 2.02
N LEU A 100 2.22 13.26 3.23
CA LEU A 100 2.22 11.83 3.55
C LEU A 100 1.09 11.08 2.82
N ASP A 101 -0.07 11.70 2.63
CA ASP A 101 -1.18 11.14 1.85
C ASP A 101 -0.79 10.99 0.37
N SER A 102 -0.11 11.99 -0.22
CA SER A 102 0.43 11.89 -1.59
C SER A 102 1.39 10.71 -1.72
N LEU A 103 2.37 10.61 -0.81
CA LEU A 103 3.35 9.52 -0.81
C LEU A 103 2.69 8.15 -0.62
N ALA A 104 1.66 8.06 0.22
CA ALA A 104 0.89 6.83 0.41
C ALA A 104 0.20 6.42 -0.90
N SER A 105 -0.43 7.36 -1.63
CA SER A 105 -1.08 7.08 -2.92
C SER A 105 -0.09 6.71 -4.03
N GLU A 106 1.08 7.33 -4.05
CA GLU A 106 2.18 6.96 -4.96
C GLU A 106 2.62 5.51 -4.69
N LEU A 107 2.82 5.15 -3.41
CA LEU A 107 3.21 3.79 -3.04
C LEU A 107 2.09 2.76 -3.33
N GLU A 108 0.82 3.10 -3.11
CA GLU A 108 -0.32 2.25 -3.50
C GLU A 108 -0.30 1.94 -5.00
N THR A 109 0.02 2.94 -5.82
CA THR A 109 0.10 2.82 -7.28
C THR A 109 1.27 1.91 -7.69
N GLU A 110 2.45 2.12 -7.11
CA GLU A 110 3.64 1.29 -7.41
C GLU A 110 3.47 -0.15 -6.94
N LEU A 111 2.96 -0.38 -5.72
CA LEU A 111 2.64 -1.72 -5.25
C LEU A 111 1.58 -2.41 -6.13
N GLY A 112 0.61 -1.64 -6.62
CA GLY A 112 -0.37 -2.11 -7.58
C GLY A 112 0.23 -2.58 -8.90
N LYS A 113 1.27 -1.90 -9.39
CA LYS A 113 2.00 -2.29 -10.62
C LYS A 113 2.90 -3.52 -10.42
N THR A 114 3.51 -3.66 -9.24
CA THR A 114 4.50 -4.71 -8.97
C THR A 114 3.88 -6.00 -8.45
N VAL A 115 2.85 -5.90 -7.60
CA VAL A 115 2.21 -7.05 -6.93
C VAL A 115 0.85 -7.36 -7.53
N GLY A 116 0.18 -6.34 -8.10
CA GLY A 116 -0.86 -6.61 -9.07
C GLY A 116 -0.19 -7.18 -10.31
N ALA A 117 -0.26 -8.50 -10.46
CA ALA A 117 -0.22 -9.06 -11.80
C ALA A 117 -1.26 -8.26 -12.60
N ALA A 118 -0.82 -7.41 -13.54
CA ALA A 118 -1.60 -7.27 -14.76
C ALA A 118 -1.92 -8.72 -15.13
N PRO A 119 -3.20 -9.13 -15.19
CA PRO A 119 -3.51 -10.52 -15.52
C PRO A 119 -2.71 -10.80 -16.78
N ALA A 120 -1.77 -11.76 -16.70
CA ALA A 120 -0.68 -11.89 -17.67
C ALA A 120 -1.29 -11.78 -19.06
N MET A 121 -1.16 -10.60 -19.66
CA MET A 121 -2.03 -10.23 -20.76
C MET A 121 -1.46 -11.02 -21.93
N ILE A 122 -2.23 -12.00 -22.41
CA ILE A 122 -1.72 -12.94 -23.40
C ILE A 122 -1.49 -12.16 -24.68
N ARG A 123 -0.22 -12.01 -25.07
CA ARG A 123 0.17 -11.31 -26.30
C ARG A 123 -0.12 -12.21 -27.49
N LEU A 124 -1.08 -11.82 -28.32
CA LEU A 124 -1.44 -12.53 -29.54
C LEU A 124 -1.00 -11.71 -30.75
N ASP A 125 -0.06 -12.24 -31.54
CA ASP A 125 0.20 -11.73 -32.88
C ASP A 125 -0.62 -12.56 -33.88
N ALA A 126 -1.49 -11.95 -34.68
CA ALA A 126 -2.30 -12.73 -35.61
C ALA A 126 -2.61 -12.02 -36.92
N SER A 127 -2.85 -12.80 -37.97
CA SER A 127 -3.45 -12.29 -39.21
C SER A 127 -4.90 -11.88 -39.00
N HIS A 128 -5.36 -10.91 -39.79
CA HIS A 128 -6.77 -10.57 -39.85
C HIS A 128 -7.59 -11.79 -40.29
N GLY A 129 -8.69 -12.06 -39.60
CA GLY A 129 -9.59 -13.16 -39.90
C GLY A 129 -10.74 -13.31 -38.89
N PHE A 130 -11.84 -13.90 -39.34
CA PHE A 130 -13.04 -14.10 -38.51
C PHE A 130 -12.81 -15.05 -37.33
N ALA A 131 -11.89 -16.01 -37.46
CA ALA A 131 -11.51 -16.91 -36.38
C ALA A 131 -10.89 -16.14 -35.20
N VAL A 132 -9.98 -15.20 -35.48
CA VAL A 132 -9.36 -14.34 -34.47
C VAL A 132 -10.40 -13.43 -33.81
N ALA A 133 -11.28 -12.82 -34.59
CA ALA A 133 -12.37 -12.00 -34.04
C ALA A 133 -13.32 -12.80 -33.13
N THR A 134 -13.62 -14.04 -33.49
CA THR A 134 -14.46 -14.94 -32.70
C THR A 134 -13.75 -15.37 -31.41
N PHE A 135 -12.46 -15.70 -31.49
CA PHE A 135 -11.62 -16.04 -30.33
C PHE A 135 -11.55 -14.89 -29.32
N LEU A 136 -11.30 -13.66 -29.78
CA LEU A 136 -11.22 -12.48 -28.91
C LEU A 136 -12.52 -12.22 -28.16
N ARG A 137 -13.67 -12.42 -28.82
CA ARG A 137 -14.99 -12.31 -28.18
C ARG A 137 -15.14 -13.34 -27.05
N GLN A 138 -14.84 -14.62 -27.34
CA GLN A 138 -14.93 -15.70 -26.34
C GLN A 138 -13.95 -15.51 -25.17
N ALA A 139 -12.73 -15.06 -25.46
CA ALA A 139 -11.73 -14.77 -24.44
C ALA A 139 -12.20 -13.64 -23.52
N THR A 140 -12.76 -12.57 -24.10
CA THR A 140 -13.33 -11.45 -23.34
C THR A 140 -14.49 -11.90 -22.45
N GLU A 141 -15.41 -12.71 -22.98
CA GLU A 141 -16.53 -13.29 -22.22
C GLU A 141 -16.06 -14.18 -21.05
N SER A 142 -14.90 -14.83 -21.19
CA SER A 142 -14.30 -15.70 -20.17
C SER A 142 -13.40 -14.94 -19.19
N GLY A 143 -13.26 -13.62 -19.33
CA GLY A 143 -12.38 -12.80 -18.49
C GLY A 143 -10.88 -12.98 -18.77
N LEU A 144 -10.52 -13.52 -19.94
CA LEU A 144 -9.12 -13.70 -20.37
C LEU A 144 -8.63 -12.44 -21.10
N PRO A 145 -7.65 -11.70 -20.55
CA PRO A 145 -7.17 -10.46 -21.14
C PRO A 145 -6.13 -10.77 -22.22
N ILE A 146 -6.38 -10.30 -23.44
CA ILE A 146 -5.54 -10.51 -24.63
C ILE A 146 -5.08 -9.16 -25.17
N ASP A 147 -3.79 -9.05 -25.45
CA ASP A 147 -3.21 -7.95 -26.22
C ASP A 147 -2.98 -8.41 -27.66
N LEU A 148 -3.83 -7.92 -28.57
CA LEU A 148 -3.78 -8.31 -29.97
C LEU A 148 -2.97 -7.32 -30.80
N ARG A 149 -2.04 -7.85 -31.58
CA ARG A 149 -1.33 -7.12 -32.64
C ARG A 149 -1.58 -7.81 -33.98
N TYR A 150 -2.16 -7.06 -34.93
CA TYR A 150 -2.36 -7.58 -36.27
C TYR A 150 -1.04 -7.57 -37.06
N ARG A 151 -0.64 -8.73 -37.56
CA ARG A 151 0.56 -8.96 -38.40
C ARG A 151 0.24 -9.97 -39.50
N ASN A 152 1.06 -10.05 -40.55
CA ASN A 152 0.92 -11.17 -41.50
C ASN A 152 1.31 -12.51 -40.83
N SER A 153 0.88 -13.63 -41.42
CA SER A 153 1.10 -14.99 -40.87
C SER A 153 2.55 -15.28 -40.52
N THR A 154 3.48 -14.88 -41.40
CA THR A 154 4.92 -15.09 -41.24
C THR A 154 5.47 -14.31 -40.05
N ASP A 155 5.12 -13.02 -39.95
CA ASP A 155 5.58 -12.16 -38.87
C ASP A 155 4.99 -12.56 -37.52
N ALA A 156 3.77 -13.08 -37.51
CA ALA A 156 3.11 -13.58 -36.30
C ALA A 156 3.84 -14.80 -35.71
N VAL A 157 4.13 -15.83 -36.53
CA VAL A 157 4.89 -16.99 -36.05
C VAL A 157 6.34 -16.65 -35.74
N ALA A 158 6.94 -15.71 -36.49
CA ALA A 158 8.29 -15.26 -36.20
C ALA A 158 8.38 -14.51 -34.86
N ALA A 159 7.39 -13.67 -34.54
CA ALA A 159 7.31 -13.01 -33.24
C ALA A 159 7.17 -14.02 -32.09
N LEU A 160 6.38 -15.09 -32.28
CA LEU A 160 6.26 -16.18 -31.32
C LEU A 160 7.61 -16.85 -31.07
N SER A 161 8.34 -17.21 -32.14
CA SER A 161 9.66 -17.84 -32.02
C SER A 161 10.70 -16.99 -31.28
N ARG A 162 10.53 -15.66 -31.26
CA ARG A 162 11.40 -14.71 -30.56
C ARG A 162 10.93 -14.36 -29.14
N GLY A 163 9.81 -14.93 -28.68
CA GLY A 163 9.20 -14.60 -27.38
C GLY A 163 8.56 -13.22 -27.33
N GLU A 164 8.34 -12.57 -28.48
CA GLU A 164 7.66 -11.27 -28.57
C GLU A 164 6.14 -11.39 -28.35
N SER A 165 5.59 -12.59 -28.55
CA SER A 165 4.19 -12.96 -28.29
C SER A 165 4.10 -14.30 -27.56
N ASP A 166 2.94 -14.53 -26.94
CA ASP A 166 2.59 -15.77 -26.23
C ASP A 166 1.75 -16.71 -27.10
N LEU A 167 1.05 -16.15 -28.11
CA LEU A 167 0.27 -16.87 -29.11
C LEU A 167 0.51 -16.27 -30.51
N ALA A 168 0.42 -17.11 -31.54
CA ALA A 168 0.41 -16.69 -32.94
C ALA A 168 -0.81 -17.22 -33.70
N GLY A 169 -1.47 -16.36 -34.46
CA GLY A 169 -2.54 -16.73 -35.41
C GLY A 169 -2.09 -16.59 -36.86
N PHE A 170 -2.17 -17.67 -37.63
CA PHE A 170 -1.75 -17.70 -39.02
C PHE A 170 -2.72 -18.53 -39.87
N HIS A 171 -2.72 -18.28 -41.18
CA HIS A 171 -3.60 -18.95 -42.14
C HIS A 171 -2.93 -20.19 -42.74
N VAL A 172 -3.63 -21.32 -42.68
CA VAL A 172 -3.27 -22.55 -43.39
C VAL A 172 -4.44 -22.93 -44.30
N PRO A 173 -4.24 -23.14 -45.61
CA PRO A 173 -5.30 -23.61 -46.50
C PRO A 173 -5.70 -25.04 -46.13
N THR A 174 -6.99 -25.36 -46.26
CA THR A 174 -7.49 -26.72 -46.07
C THR A 174 -7.41 -27.52 -47.37
N GLY A 175 -6.98 -28.78 -47.30
CA GLY A 175 -6.95 -29.70 -48.46
C GLY A 175 -5.53 -30.01 -48.96
N GLU A 176 -5.37 -30.18 -50.27
CA GLU A 176 -4.11 -30.67 -50.89
C GLU A 176 -2.86 -29.87 -50.47
N PHE A 177 -3.00 -28.57 -50.20
CA PHE A 177 -1.89 -27.69 -49.85
C PHE A 177 -1.71 -27.45 -48.35
N GLU A 178 -2.47 -28.12 -47.49
CA GLU A 178 -2.44 -27.91 -46.03
C GLU A 178 -1.07 -28.23 -45.44
N ALA A 179 -0.60 -29.47 -45.59
CA ALA A 179 0.69 -29.92 -45.05
C ALA A 179 1.88 -29.13 -45.62
N PRO A 180 2.03 -28.94 -46.95
CA PRO A 180 3.11 -28.12 -47.51
C PRO A 180 3.08 -26.66 -47.05
N SER A 181 1.91 -26.11 -46.74
CA SER A 181 1.80 -24.73 -46.24
C SER A 181 2.13 -24.64 -44.75
N ALA A 182 1.71 -25.62 -43.94
CA ALA A 182 2.05 -25.70 -42.52
C ALA A 182 3.56 -25.88 -42.30
N GLU A 183 4.23 -26.71 -43.11
CA GLU A 183 5.69 -26.91 -43.04
C GLU A 183 6.49 -25.62 -43.23
N ARG A 184 5.99 -24.69 -44.06
CA ARG A 184 6.65 -23.38 -44.25
C ARG A 184 6.74 -22.56 -42.97
N PHE A 185 5.77 -22.75 -42.06
CA PHE A 185 5.76 -22.11 -40.75
C PHE A 185 6.55 -22.90 -39.70
N GLY A 186 6.82 -24.19 -39.94
CA GLY A 186 7.55 -25.08 -39.03
C GLY A 186 8.99 -24.66 -38.73
N LYS A 187 9.58 -23.71 -39.46
CA LYS A 187 10.88 -23.13 -39.07
C LYS A 187 10.80 -22.14 -37.89
N TRP A 188 9.59 -21.77 -37.46
CA TRP A 188 9.34 -20.87 -36.32
C TRP A 188 8.52 -21.53 -35.20
N LEU A 189 8.03 -22.76 -35.41
CA LEU A 189 7.28 -23.57 -34.44
C LEU A 189 8.16 -24.71 -33.93
#